data_AF-A0A383CHK8-F1
#
_entry.id   AF-A0A383CHK8-F1
#
_cell.length_a   1.000
_cell.length_b   1.000
_cell.length_c   1.000
_cell.angle_alpha   90.00
_cell.angle_beta   90.00
_cell.angle_gamma   90.00
#
_symmetry.space_group_name_H-M   'P 1'
#
loop_
_entity.id
_entity.type
_entity.pdbx_description
1 polymer ?
#
loop_
_entity_poly.entity_id
_entity_poly.type
_entity_poly.pdbx_seq_one_letter_code
_entity_poly.pdbx_strand_id
1 'polypeptide(L)'
;VKISVLCFDLSNNSFGRAWLLARALSKFYDVEIIGPSKRGGIWSPMGETSIPVKQFPWKRYPEFFKTTKNILDAIDGDIILASKIMPTSFGIGLKKKYSSGRPLIL
;
A
#
# COMPACT_ATOMS: atom_id res chain seq x y z
N VAL A 1 3.46 5.08 16.71
CA VAL A 1 2.79 5.54 15.48
C VAL A 1 3.22 4.62 14.36
N LYS A 2 2.26 4.00 13.68
CA LYS A 2 2.47 3.13 12.53
C LYS A 2 2.02 3.81 11.25
N ILE A 3 2.78 3.66 10.17
CA ILE A 3 2.47 4.24 8.87
C ILE A 3 2.25 3.12 7.84
N SER A 4 1.08 3.11 7.21
CA SER A 4 0.80 2.21 6.08
C SER A 4 1.05 2.95 4.77
N VAL A 5 2.11 2.56 4.05
CA VAL A 5 2.45 3.12 2.73
C VAL A 5 1.71 2.35 1.65
N LEU A 6 0.80 3.02 0.93
CA LEU A 6 0.02 2.43 -0.14
C LEU A 6 0.77 2.49 -1.47
N CYS A 7 1.08 1.31 -2.01
CA CYS A 7 1.68 1.14 -3.32
C CYS A 7 0.61 0.88 -4.38
N PHE A 8 0.71 1.56 -5.53
CA PHE A 8 -0.19 1.36 -6.67
C PHE A 8 -0.16 -0.09 -7.20
N ASP A 9 1.04 -0.65 -7.38
CA ASP A 9 1.25 -2.00 -7.89
C ASP A 9 2.61 -2.52 -7.41
N LEU A 10 2.59 -3.56 -6.59
CA LEU A 10 3.78 -4.20 -6.03
C LEU A 10 4.61 -4.97 -7.06
N SER A 11 4.03 -5.31 -8.21
CA SER A 11 4.70 -6.12 -9.25
C SER A 11 5.55 -5.30 -10.24
N ASN A 12 5.63 -3.98 -10.07
CA ASN A 12 6.39 -3.11 -10.97
C ASN A 12 7.19 -2.02 -10.23
N ASN A 13 7.84 -1.13 -10.99
CA ASN A 13 8.69 -0.04 -10.46
C ASN A 13 7.97 0.96 -9.52
N SER A 14 6.64 0.91 -9.42
CA SER A 14 5.89 1.67 -8.43
C SER A 14 6.22 1.22 -7.02
N PHE A 15 6.62 -0.04 -6.83
CA PHE A 15 7.06 -0.55 -5.54
C PHE A 15 8.32 0.16 -5.06
N GLY A 16 9.31 0.37 -5.94
CA GLY A 16 10.55 1.08 -5.56
C GLY A 16 10.31 2.49 -4.98
N ARG A 17 9.33 3.23 -5.51
CA ARG A 17 8.97 4.57 -4.98
C ARG A 17 8.32 4.47 -3.59
N ALA A 18 7.35 3.57 -3.43
CA ALA A 18 6.70 3.34 -2.14
C ALA A 18 7.72 2.85 -1.09
N TRP A 19 8.66 2.00 -1.51
CA TRP A 19 9.70 1.47 -0.64
C TRP A 19 10.70 2.54 -0.20
N LEU A 20 11.10 3.47 -1.08
CA LEU A 20 11.98 4.58 -0.69
C LEU A 20 11.34 5.46 0.39
N LEU A 21 10.04 5.78 0.24
CA LEU A 21 9.28 6.48 1.27
C LEU A 21 9.23 5.68 2.57
N ALA A 22 8.91 4.38 2.47
CA ALA A 22 8.82 3.51 3.62
C ALA A 22 10.17 3.39 4.37
N ARG A 23 11.28 3.25 3.65
CA ARG A 23 12.64 3.18 4.21
C ARG A 23 13.07 4.47 4.89
N ALA A 24 12.68 5.62 4.36
CA ALA A 24 12.96 6.89 5.01
C ALA A 24 12.22 7.00 6.35
N LEU A 25 10.95 6.57 6.38
CA LEU A 25 10.09 6.61 7.55
C LEU A 25 10.42 5.53 8.59
N SER A 26 10.91 4.36 8.16
CA SER A 26 11.21 3.22 9.05
C SER A 26 12.33 3.50 10.06
N LYS A 27 13.07 4.60 9.89
CA LYS A 27 14.05 5.08 10.88
C LYS A 27 13.40 5.66 12.14
N PHE A 28 12.14 6.09 12.03
CA PHE A 28 11.44 6.87 13.07
C PHE A 28 10.11 6.23 13.50
N TYR A 29 9.50 5.41 12.63
CA TYR A 29 8.17 4.85 12.83
C TYR A 29 8.14 3.36 12.46
N ASP A 30 7.12 2.67 12.96
CA ASP A 30 6.75 1.36 12.41
C ASP A 30 6.11 1.57 11.04
N VAL A 31 6.56 0.84 10.03
CA VAL A 31 6.15 1.06 8.64
C VAL A 31 5.86 -0.26 7.96
N GLU A 32 4.76 -0.29 7.23
CA GLU A 32 4.39 -1.37 6.34
C GLU A 32 4.06 -0.85 4.95
N ILE A 33 4.19 -1.72 3.96
CA ILE A 33 3.82 -1.42 2.58
C ILE A 33 2.64 -2.31 2.20
N ILE A 34 1.58 -1.70 1.68
CA ILE A 34 0.36 -2.41 1.28
C ILE A 34 0.06 -2.08 -0.18
N GLY A 35 -0.29 -3.08 -0.97
CA GLY A 35 -0.76 -2.83 -2.33
C GLY A 35 -1.20 -4.08 -3.07
N PRO A 36 -1.93 -3.92 -4.19
CA PRO A 36 -2.17 -5.03 -5.08
C PRO A 36 -0.92 -5.36 -5.90
N SER A 37 -0.88 -6.57 -6.46
CA SER A 37 0.12 -7.01 -7.41
C SER A 37 -0.57 -7.45 -8.68
N LYS A 38 -0.37 -6.69 -9.76
CA LYS A 38 -1.06 -6.94 -11.05
C LYS A 38 -0.51 -8.14 -11.79
N ARG A 39 0.80 -8.31 -11.79
CA ARG A 39 1.49 -9.40 -12.50
C ARG A 39 1.76 -10.62 -11.60
N GLY A 40 1.29 -10.60 -10.36
CA GLY A 40 1.69 -11.57 -9.35
C GLY A 40 3.08 -11.26 -8.80
N GLY A 41 3.37 -11.79 -7.62
CA GLY A 41 4.63 -11.57 -6.92
C GLY A 41 4.94 -10.10 -6.60
N ILE A 42 6.16 -9.89 -6.11
CA ILE A 42 6.74 -8.57 -5.88
C ILE A 42 7.73 -8.24 -6.99
N TRP A 43 7.89 -6.96 -7.28
CA TRP A 43 8.87 -6.48 -8.26
C TRP A 43 10.27 -6.95 -7.86
N SER A 44 10.95 -7.70 -8.73
CA SER A 44 12.18 -8.44 -8.40
C SER A 44 13.24 -7.65 -7.64
N PRO A 45 13.51 -6.35 -7.94
CA PRO A 45 14.47 -5.55 -7.18
C PRO A 45 14.14 -5.39 -5.69
N MET A 46 12.89 -5.60 -5.30
CA MET A 46 12.41 -5.52 -3.92
C MET A 46 12.15 -6.90 -3.31
N GLY A 47 12.66 -7.97 -3.93
CA GLY A 47 12.47 -9.37 -3.51
C GLY A 47 12.84 -9.66 -2.06
N GLU A 48 13.85 -8.96 -1.53
CA GLU A 48 14.45 -9.19 -0.22
C GLU A 48 14.30 -7.97 0.71
N THR A 49 13.21 -7.22 0.57
CA THR A 49 12.95 -6.08 1.47
C THR A 49 12.77 -6.53 2.93
N SER A 50 13.41 -5.81 3.86
CA SER A 50 13.19 -6.00 5.30
C SER A 50 11.91 -5.34 5.82
N ILE A 51 11.31 -4.44 5.03
CA ILE A 51 10.05 -3.76 5.39
C ILE A 51 8.88 -4.71 5.12
N PRO A 52 7.95 -4.92 6.09
CA PRO A 52 6.77 -5.75 5.90
C PRO A 52 5.94 -5.33 4.69
N VAL A 53 5.60 -6.31 3.84
CA VAL A 53 4.76 -6.10 2.65
C VAL A 53 3.49 -6.94 2.73
N LYS A 54 2.32 -6.30 2.74
CA LYS A 54 1.03 -6.98 2.59
C LYS A 54 0.60 -6.92 1.13
N GLN A 55 0.84 -8.02 0.42
CA GLN A 55 0.51 -8.16 -0.99
C GLN A 55 -0.91 -8.69 -1.18
N PHE A 56 -1.67 -8.07 -2.08
CA PHE A 56 -2.98 -8.53 -2.51
C PHE A 56 -2.99 -8.86 -3.99
N PRO A 57 -3.68 -9.93 -4.44
CA PRO A 57 -3.79 -10.21 -5.87
C PRO A 57 -4.63 -9.14 -6.56
N TRP A 58 -4.19 -8.63 -7.71
CA TRP A 58 -5.07 -7.83 -8.54
C TRP A 58 -6.06 -8.73 -9.28
N LYS A 59 -7.30 -8.28 -9.41
CA LYS A 59 -8.35 -8.93 -10.20
C LYS A 59 -9.06 -7.88 -11.05
N ARG A 60 -9.71 -8.32 -12.14
CA ARG A 60 -10.65 -7.45 -12.85
C ARG A 60 -11.86 -7.16 -11.96
N TYR A 61 -12.60 -6.10 -12.31
CA TYR A 61 -13.90 -5.88 -11.71
C TYR A 61 -14.90 -6.91 -12.24
N PRO A 62 -15.85 -7.38 -11.39
CA PRO A 62 -16.18 -6.87 -10.05
C PRO A 62 -15.34 -7.43 -8.89
N GLU A 63 -14.54 -8.48 -9.08
CA GLU A 63 -13.82 -9.18 -8.00
C GLU A 63 -12.80 -8.27 -7.28
N PHE A 64 -12.35 -7.21 -7.95
CA PHE A 64 -11.50 -6.19 -7.34
C PHE A 64 -12.14 -5.48 -6.14
N PHE A 65 -13.47 -5.45 -6.02
CA PHE A 65 -14.14 -4.92 -4.83
C PHE A 65 -13.79 -5.72 -3.57
N LYS A 66 -13.74 -7.06 -3.67
CA LYS A 66 -13.31 -7.92 -2.57
C LYS A 66 -11.85 -7.68 -2.20
N THR A 67 -10.99 -7.51 -3.21
CA THR A 67 -9.57 -7.17 -3.00
C THR A 67 -9.43 -5.83 -2.29
N THR A 68 -10.20 -4.82 -2.71
CA THR A 68 -10.22 -3.50 -2.08
C THR A 68 -10.66 -3.58 -0.62
N LYS A 69 -11.71 -4.36 -0.31
CA LYS A 69 -12.16 -4.58 1.06
C LYS A 69 -11.04 -5.20 1.91
N ASN A 70 -10.41 -6.27 1.42
CA ASN A 70 -9.31 -6.93 2.13
C ASN A 70 -8.13 -5.98 2.38
N ILE A 71 -7.80 -5.11 1.41
CA ILE A 71 -6.78 -4.08 1.59
C ILE A 71 -7.20 -3.10 2.69
N LEU A 72 -8.45 -2.60 2.66
CA LEU A 72 -8.96 -1.67 3.68
C LEU A 72 -8.93 -2.27 5.09
N ASP A 73 -9.30 -3.54 5.22
CA ASP A 73 -9.29 -4.26 6.50
C ASP A 73 -7.86 -4.49 7.01
N ALA A 74 -6.91 -4.71 6.09
CA ALA A 74 -5.51 -4.97 6.43
C ALA A 74 -4.69 -3.69 6.75
N ILE A 75 -5.16 -2.51 6.35
CA ILE A 75 -4.54 -1.24 6.75
C ILE A 75 -4.77 -1.06 8.25
N ASP A 76 -3.69 -1.15 9.03
CA ASP A 76 -3.70 -1.00 10.49
C ASP A 76 -2.91 0.23 10.97
N GLY A 77 -2.15 0.90 10.09
CA GLY A 77 -1.40 2.11 10.41
C GLY A 77 -2.29 3.28 10.86
N ASP A 78 -1.76 4.09 11.76
CA ASP A 78 -2.36 5.32 12.28
C ASP A 78 -2.42 6.40 11.20
N ILE A 79 -1.43 6.41 10.29
CA ILE A 79 -1.31 7.34 9.17
C ILE A 79 -1.19 6.54 7.88
N ILE A 80 -1.85 7.02 6.83
CA ILE A 80 -1.82 6.42 5.50
C ILE A 80 -1.00 7.32 4.58
N LEU A 81 0.02 6.77 3.94
CA LEU A 81 0.82 7.49 2.95
C LEU A 81 0.62 6.86 1.57
N ALA A 82 -0.01 7.58 0.64
CA ALA A 82 -0.23 7.10 -0.72
C ALA A 82 0.96 7.47 -1.62
N SER A 83 1.69 6.49 -2.14
CA SER A 83 2.88 6.78 -2.97
C SER A 83 2.58 7.48 -4.30
N LYS A 84 1.31 7.49 -4.76
CA LYS A 84 0.88 8.03 -6.07
C LYS A 84 -0.60 8.43 -6.06
N ILE A 85 -0.97 9.35 -6.94
CA ILE A 85 -2.37 9.73 -7.25
C ILE A 85 -3.01 8.66 -8.16
N MET A 86 -3.09 7.42 -7.69
CA MET A 86 -3.71 6.31 -8.43
C MET A 86 -4.81 5.63 -7.60
N PRO A 87 -5.80 4.96 -8.23
CA PRO A 87 -6.93 4.38 -7.51
C PRO A 87 -6.57 3.38 -6.41
N THR A 88 -5.54 2.55 -6.63
CA THR A 88 -5.09 1.52 -5.67
C THR A 88 -4.09 2.02 -4.64
N SER A 89 -3.68 3.28 -4.72
CA SER A 89 -2.92 3.98 -3.67
C SER A 89 -3.80 5.07 -3.04
N PHE A 90 -3.85 6.26 -3.65
CA PHE A 90 -4.61 7.39 -3.11
C PHE A 90 -6.11 7.13 -3.01
N GLY A 91 -6.70 6.42 -3.99
CA GLY A 91 -8.13 6.09 -3.95
C GLY A 91 -8.53 5.17 -2.79
N ILE A 92 -7.73 4.14 -2.51
CA ILE A 92 -7.89 3.28 -1.33
C ILE A 92 -7.63 4.09 -0.05
N GLY A 93 -6.61 4.95 -0.06
CA GLY A 93 -6.31 5.86 1.05
C GLY A 93 -7.49 6.76 1.40
N LEU A 94 -8.16 7.35 0.40
CA LEU A 94 -9.36 8.16 0.59
C LEU A 94 -10.49 7.34 1.21
N LYS A 95 -10.75 6.13 0.71
CA LYS A 95 -11.75 5.24 1.28
C LYS A 95 -11.46 4.91 2.74
N LYS A 96 -10.20 4.65 3.10
CA LYS A 96 -9.82 4.39 4.49
C LYS A 96 -9.95 5.64 5.37
N LYS A 97 -9.56 6.81 4.85
CA LYS A 97 -9.78 8.11 5.53
C LYS A 97 -11.26 8.34 5.85
N TYR A 98 -12.16 8.15 4.88
CA TYR A 98 -13.59 8.34 5.10
C TYR A 98 -14.20 7.28 6.02
N SER A 99 -13.76 6.02 5.95
CA SER A 99 -14.33 4.94 6.76
C SER A 99 -13.80 4.86 8.20
N SER A 100 -12.58 5.35 8.46
CA SER A 100 -11.92 5.19 9.77
C SER A 100 -11.38 6.49 10.38
N GLY A 101 -11.54 7.63 9.71
CA GLY A 101 -11.02 8.92 10.16
C GLY A 101 -9.49 9.07 10.06
N ARG A 102 -8.78 8.05 9.58
CA ARG A 102 -7.31 8.06 9.54
C ARG A 102 -6.77 9.12 8.57
N PRO A 103 -5.77 9.91 8.99
CA PRO A 103 -5.14 10.90 8.11
C PRO A 103 -4.50 10.23 6.90
N LEU A 104 -4.67 10.87 5.74
CA LEU A 104 -4.09 10.46 4.47
C LEU A 104 -3.15 11.56 3.98
N ILE A 105 -1.93 11.16 3.64
CA ILE A 105 -0.88 11.98 3.05
C ILE A 105 -0.57 11.44 1.66
N LEU A 106 -0.23 12.33 0.73
CA LEU A 106 0.21 12.00 -0.63
C LEU A 106 1.72 12.21 -0.75
#